data_AF-A0A846H8X2-F1
#
_entry.id   AF-A0A846H8X2-F1
#
_cell.length_a   1.000
_cell.length_b   1.000
_cell.length_c   1.000
_cell.angle_alpha   90.00
_cell.angle_beta   90.00
_cell.angle_gamma   90.00
#
_symmetry.space_group_name_H-M   'P 1'
#
loop_
_entity.id
_entity.type
_entity.pdbx_description
1 polymer ?
#
loop_
_entity_poly.entity_id
_entity_poly.type
_entity_poly.pdbx_seq_one_letter_code
_entity_poly.pdbx_strand_id
1 'polypeptide(L)'
;MKQSWKTLFLLTLPLTTCCTLGSITSAKAQITPDNSLGAESSSIGPDNIQGISFDRIRGGATRGANLFHSFQEFNVGNGQLVYFSNPAGIANILTRVTGVNRSNILGTLGVLGNANLFLINPNGIFFGPNARLNIGGSFFATTADSFLFENGLEFSATNPIAPLLTVNIPIGLRFRDNPGNITNQSVVRDNTRSTVGLRVNPGNSLALVGGNVSLEQGGRLTAAGGRIELGGLAGAGTVGLETTGNTFKLNFPANSSLSNVTLANDALAAVLGNGGGDIAVNANIFTATNGGRLVGGTRGGGNGGNITVNSNEFNISGVGPQTGFGAGIYQQVIGNDSSNAGNITVNTKSFNASSGGQLQNSVLSGAVGNAGNIELNTNNLIFSNAQINSNTFGRGNAGNVTLRAENGDISLAGRSIIFSTVESGGTGNAGAIDVTTRNLTLTDGSQLQTSVRAGGQQGNAGNITVQASGTVRIAGRDSSQENPNPSGIFS
;
A
#
# COMPACT_ATOMS: atom_id res chain seq x y z
N MET A 1 66.55 11.75 60.61
CA MET A 1 66.62 10.42 61.25
C MET A 1 65.78 9.43 60.42
N LYS A 2 66.11 8.13 60.47
CA LYS A 2 65.36 6.91 60.05
C LYS A 2 63.86 7.13 59.71
N GLN A 3 63.20 6.46 58.75
CA GLN A 3 63.44 5.25 57.94
C GLN A 3 62.37 5.26 56.79
N SER A 4 62.29 4.39 55.78
CA SER A 4 63.03 3.19 55.34
C SER A 4 62.81 3.01 53.81
N TRP A 5 63.66 2.26 53.09
CA TRP A 5 63.28 1.68 51.78
C TRP A 5 62.35 0.48 51.94
N LYS A 6 61.47 0.25 50.96
CA LYS A 6 60.89 -1.06 50.64
C LYS A 6 60.74 -1.18 49.11
N THR A 7 61.57 -2.04 48.53
CA THR A 7 61.50 -2.49 47.14
C THR A 7 60.22 -3.31 46.94
N LEU A 8 59.50 -3.09 45.83
CA LEU A 8 58.41 -3.98 45.40
C LEU A 8 58.62 -4.38 43.95
N PHE A 9 59.19 -5.57 43.75
CA PHE A 9 59.10 -6.30 42.49
C PHE A 9 57.66 -6.79 42.30
N LEU A 10 57.08 -6.59 41.12
CA LEU A 10 55.86 -7.29 40.70
C LEU A 10 55.89 -7.53 39.19
N LEU A 11 55.39 -8.70 38.79
CA LEU A 11 55.70 -9.38 37.54
C LEU A 11 55.14 -8.67 36.30
N THR A 12 55.91 -8.73 35.20
CA THR A 12 55.39 -8.62 33.85
C THR A 12 54.68 -9.92 33.46
N LEU A 13 53.41 -9.85 33.09
CA LEU A 13 52.66 -10.94 32.46
C LEU A 13 52.61 -10.71 30.93
N PRO A 14 52.95 -11.71 30.10
CA PRO A 14 52.85 -11.57 28.65
C PRO A 14 51.39 -11.66 28.19
N LEU A 15 50.98 -10.73 27.33
CA LEU A 15 49.64 -10.68 26.74
C LEU A 15 49.51 -11.76 25.64
N THR A 16 49.03 -12.95 25.99
CA THR A 16 48.73 -14.02 25.02
C THR A 16 47.32 -13.85 24.45
N THR A 17 47.21 -13.08 23.36
CA THR A 17 45.97 -12.91 22.60
C THR A 17 45.60 -14.21 21.87
N CYS A 18 44.87 -15.11 22.52
CA CYS A 18 44.34 -16.31 21.91
C CYS A 18 43.19 -15.95 20.98
N CYS A 19 43.46 -15.78 19.68
CA CYS A 19 42.43 -15.65 18.65
C CYS A 19 41.69 -16.97 18.49
N THR A 20 40.61 -17.16 19.25
CA THR A 20 39.64 -18.22 18.97
C THR A 20 38.86 -17.85 17.71
N LEU A 21 39.23 -18.49 16.60
CA LEU A 21 38.39 -18.57 15.41
C LEU A 21 37.13 -19.37 15.77
N GLY A 22 36.13 -18.68 16.33
CA GLY A 22 34.82 -19.25 16.58
C GLY A 22 34.23 -19.73 15.27
N SER A 23 33.90 -21.01 15.18
CA SER A 23 33.23 -21.60 14.03
C SER A 23 31.98 -20.79 13.70
N ILE A 24 31.93 -20.19 12.52
CA ILE A 24 30.74 -19.50 12.03
C ILE A 24 29.67 -20.58 11.84
N THR A 25 28.80 -20.76 12.82
CA THR A 25 27.67 -21.67 12.69
C THR A 25 26.76 -21.09 11.63
N SER A 26 26.67 -21.79 10.50
CA SER A 26 25.70 -21.46 9.46
C SER A 26 24.32 -21.47 10.12
N ALA A 27 23.63 -20.33 10.10
CA ALA A 27 22.34 -20.21 10.76
C ALA A 27 21.39 -21.23 10.13
N LYS A 28 20.85 -22.15 10.93
CA LYS A 28 19.80 -23.06 10.45
C LYS A 28 18.68 -22.21 9.86
N ALA A 29 18.23 -22.54 8.65
CA ALA A 29 17.09 -21.86 8.03
C ALA A 29 15.92 -21.85 9.02
N GLN A 30 15.35 -20.67 9.27
CA GLN A 30 14.23 -20.46 10.19
C GLN A 30 12.89 -20.82 9.51
N ILE A 31 12.91 -21.87 8.68
CA ILE A 31 11.77 -22.45 7.98
C ILE A 31 11.70 -23.92 8.39
N THR A 32 10.68 -24.26 9.17
CA THR A 32 10.50 -25.59 9.73
C THR A 32 9.17 -26.13 9.22
N PRO A 33 9.15 -27.12 8.30
CA PRO A 33 7.93 -27.82 7.93
C PRO A 33 7.22 -28.40 9.14
N ASP A 34 5.88 -28.45 9.09
CA ASP A 34 5.09 -29.26 10.03
C ASP A 34 4.59 -30.54 9.34
N ASN A 35 4.00 -31.43 10.14
CA ASN A 35 3.49 -32.73 9.68
C ASN A 35 1.99 -32.72 9.34
N SER A 36 1.33 -31.56 9.29
CA SER A 36 -0.13 -31.44 9.12
C SER A 36 -0.64 -31.75 7.70
N LEU A 37 0.28 -32.01 6.75
CA LEU A 37 -0.01 -32.55 5.41
C LEU A 37 0.29 -34.07 5.31
N GLY A 38 0.70 -34.72 6.41
CA GLY A 38 0.97 -36.15 6.45
C GLY A 38 2.08 -36.57 5.48
N ALA A 39 1.78 -37.52 4.60
CA ALA A 39 2.73 -38.01 3.58
C ALA A 39 3.10 -36.95 2.52
N GLU A 40 2.28 -35.91 2.36
CA GLU A 40 2.50 -34.79 1.42
C GLU A 40 3.18 -33.58 2.10
N SER A 41 3.95 -33.81 3.16
CA SER A 41 4.62 -32.77 3.93
C SER A 41 5.51 -31.84 3.09
N SER A 42 5.63 -30.60 3.54
CA SER A 42 6.57 -29.64 2.95
C SER A 42 8.00 -30.08 3.28
N SER A 43 8.95 -29.79 2.39
CA SER A 43 10.37 -30.00 2.63
C SER A 43 11.15 -28.79 2.17
N ILE A 44 12.28 -28.52 2.84
CA ILE A 44 13.23 -27.48 2.47
C ILE A 44 14.62 -28.09 2.40
N GLY A 45 15.41 -27.66 1.41
CA GLY A 45 16.80 -28.06 1.28
C GLY A 45 17.49 -27.26 0.18
N PRO A 46 18.83 -27.20 0.19
CA PRO A 46 19.59 -26.38 -0.73
C PRO A 46 19.32 -26.77 -2.19
N ASP A 47 19.53 -25.79 -3.07
CA ASP A 47 19.56 -25.96 -4.53
C ASP A 47 20.51 -24.90 -5.13
N ASN A 48 20.85 -25.06 -6.41
CA ASN A 48 21.75 -24.13 -7.10
C ASN A 48 21.31 -23.93 -8.56
N ILE A 49 21.25 -22.66 -8.99
CA ILE A 49 21.07 -22.30 -10.40
C ILE A 49 22.22 -21.38 -10.79
N GLN A 50 23.00 -21.80 -11.79
CA GLN A 50 24.09 -21.00 -12.38
C GLN A 50 25.11 -20.48 -11.35
N GLY A 51 25.41 -21.26 -10.31
CA GLY A 51 26.33 -20.89 -9.23
C GLY A 51 25.67 -20.16 -8.05
N ILE A 52 24.44 -19.67 -8.20
CA ILE A 52 23.68 -19.02 -7.13
C ILE A 52 23.01 -20.08 -6.25
N SER A 53 23.43 -20.17 -4.98
CA SER A 53 22.84 -21.06 -3.97
C SER A 53 21.58 -20.44 -3.36
N PHE A 54 20.56 -21.26 -3.13
CA PHE A 54 19.31 -20.86 -2.47
C PHE A 54 18.65 -22.05 -1.76
N ASP A 55 17.76 -21.76 -0.82
CA ASP A 55 16.93 -22.79 -0.20
C ASP A 55 15.66 -23.01 -1.03
N ARG A 56 15.41 -24.26 -1.41
CA ARG A 56 14.25 -24.61 -2.23
C ARG A 56 13.23 -25.42 -1.46
N ILE A 57 12.01 -24.93 -1.47
CA ILE A 57 10.83 -25.61 -0.93
C ILE A 57 10.28 -26.59 -1.96
N ARG A 58 10.01 -27.82 -1.51
CA ARG A 58 9.57 -28.98 -2.30
C ARG A 58 8.50 -29.76 -1.50
N GLY A 59 7.91 -30.80 -2.10
CA GLY A 59 6.78 -31.54 -1.48
C GLY A 59 5.50 -30.70 -1.52
N GLY A 60 4.64 -30.85 -0.50
CA GLY A 60 3.33 -30.20 -0.44
C GLY A 60 2.22 -31.02 -1.10
N ALA A 61 0.98 -30.79 -0.67
CA ALA A 61 -0.19 -31.51 -1.16
C ALA A 61 -0.75 -30.86 -2.43
N THR A 62 -0.92 -31.62 -3.51
CA THR A 62 -1.43 -31.08 -4.79
C THR A 62 -2.90 -31.40 -4.98
N ARG A 63 -3.73 -30.39 -5.26
CA ARG A 63 -5.17 -30.52 -5.50
C ARG A 63 -5.57 -29.63 -6.68
N GLY A 64 -5.74 -30.23 -7.85
CA GLY A 64 -5.95 -29.47 -9.10
C GLY A 64 -4.78 -28.53 -9.38
N ALA A 65 -5.06 -27.26 -9.66
CA ALA A 65 -4.05 -26.23 -9.91
C ALA A 65 -3.44 -25.61 -8.63
N ASN A 66 -3.74 -26.14 -7.44
CA ASN A 66 -3.30 -25.62 -6.16
C ASN A 66 -2.26 -26.56 -5.51
N LEU A 67 -1.16 -25.98 -5.03
CA LEU A 67 -0.14 -26.65 -4.23
C LEU A 67 -0.18 -26.10 -2.79
N PHE A 68 -0.39 -26.98 -1.81
CA PHE A 68 -0.51 -26.63 -0.41
C PHE A 68 0.77 -26.93 0.36
N HIS A 69 1.28 -25.92 1.08
CA HIS A 69 2.41 -26.02 1.99
C HIS A 69 2.01 -25.63 3.42
N SER A 70 2.67 -26.27 4.38
CA SER A 70 2.46 -26.04 5.81
C SER A 70 3.79 -26.07 6.55
N PHE A 71 3.98 -25.09 7.42
CA PHE A 71 5.19 -24.91 8.21
C PHE A 71 4.83 -24.56 9.65
N GLN A 72 5.59 -25.08 10.61
CA GLN A 72 5.56 -24.60 11.99
C GLN A 72 6.18 -23.20 12.08
N GLU A 73 7.30 -22.98 11.39
CA GLU A 73 8.02 -21.70 11.34
C GLU A 73 8.30 -21.31 9.89
N PHE A 74 8.16 -20.02 9.57
CA PHE A 74 8.46 -19.51 8.24
C PHE A 74 9.05 -18.10 8.31
N ASN A 75 10.38 -18.01 8.31
CA ASN A 75 11.15 -16.77 8.30
C ASN A 75 12.24 -16.85 7.21
N VAL A 76 12.47 -15.74 6.51
CA VAL A 76 13.52 -15.62 5.48
C VAL A 76 14.58 -14.67 6.00
N GLY A 77 15.77 -15.16 6.31
CA GLY A 77 16.88 -14.37 6.84
C GLY A 77 17.39 -13.29 5.88
N ASN A 78 18.08 -12.29 6.42
CA ASN A 78 18.64 -11.20 5.62
C ASN A 78 19.66 -11.74 4.61
N GLY A 79 19.46 -11.46 3.32
CA GLY A 79 20.29 -12.00 2.23
C GLY A 79 20.02 -13.46 1.88
N GLN A 80 19.17 -14.17 2.63
CA GLN A 80 18.73 -15.53 2.27
C GLN A 80 17.86 -15.47 1.01
N LEU A 81 18.00 -16.49 0.17
CA LEU A 81 17.18 -16.71 -1.01
C LEU A 81 16.32 -17.96 -0.77
N VAL A 82 15.00 -17.81 -0.75
CA VAL A 82 14.05 -18.90 -0.53
C VAL A 82 13.07 -18.97 -1.69
N TYR A 83 12.98 -20.14 -2.34
CA TYR A 83 12.14 -20.34 -3.51
C TYR A 83 11.22 -21.54 -3.39
N PHE A 84 9.94 -21.36 -3.68
CA PHE A 84 9.01 -22.47 -3.92
C PHE A 84 9.25 -23.10 -5.28
N SER A 85 9.20 -24.44 -5.33
CA SER A 85 9.07 -25.17 -6.59
C SER A 85 7.71 -24.89 -7.21
N ASN A 86 7.65 -24.79 -8.55
CA ASN A 86 6.39 -24.70 -9.28
C ASN A 86 6.24 -25.89 -10.26
N PRO A 87 5.63 -27.01 -9.83
CA PRO A 87 5.32 -28.13 -10.71
C PRO A 87 4.41 -27.72 -11.89
N ALA A 88 4.48 -28.47 -12.99
CA ALA A 88 3.61 -28.23 -14.14
C ALA A 88 2.11 -28.34 -13.75
N GLY A 89 1.30 -27.39 -14.21
CA GLY A 89 -0.14 -27.32 -13.90
C GLY A 89 -0.49 -26.57 -12.61
N ILE A 90 0.48 -26.21 -11.76
CA ILE A 90 0.23 -25.39 -10.58
C ILE A 90 0.12 -23.91 -10.95
N ALA A 91 -1.01 -23.30 -10.55
CA ALA A 91 -1.32 -21.88 -10.71
C ALA A 91 -1.23 -21.12 -9.38
N ASN A 92 -1.50 -21.77 -8.25
CA ASN A 92 -1.43 -21.16 -6.92
C ASN A 92 -0.65 -22.02 -5.93
N ILE A 93 0.18 -21.39 -5.11
CA ILE A 93 0.91 -22.00 -4.01
C ILE A 93 0.36 -21.39 -2.72
N LEU A 94 -0.27 -22.19 -1.87
CA LEU A 94 -0.91 -21.76 -0.63
C LEU A 94 -0.11 -22.24 0.57
N THR A 95 0.48 -21.30 1.30
CA THR A 95 1.40 -21.57 2.40
C THR A 95 0.80 -21.12 3.72
N ARG A 96 0.64 -22.03 4.69
CA ARG A 96 0.25 -21.69 6.07
C ARG A 96 1.40 -21.83 7.06
N VAL A 97 1.39 -20.97 8.08
CA VAL A 97 2.23 -21.08 9.27
C VAL A 97 1.36 -21.49 10.46
N THR A 98 1.66 -22.64 11.07
CA THR A 98 0.88 -23.28 12.14
C THR A 98 1.47 -23.06 13.54
N GLY A 99 2.69 -22.53 13.64
CA GLY A 99 3.30 -22.13 14.90
C GLY A 99 2.74 -20.83 15.46
N VAL A 100 3.33 -20.38 16.57
CA VAL A 100 2.89 -19.20 17.35
C VAL A 100 3.69 -17.93 17.06
N ASN A 101 4.71 -18.00 16.20
CA ASN A 101 5.58 -16.88 15.89
C ASN A 101 5.16 -16.17 14.59
N ARG A 102 5.32 -14.84 14.57
CA ARG A 102 5.17 -14.03 13.37
C ARG A 102 6.24 -14.40 12.33
N SER A 103 5.93 -14.28 11.05
CA SER A 103 6.90 -14.47 9.97
C SER A 103 7.77 -13.24 9.76
N ASN A 104 9.09 -13.37 9.88
CA ASN A 104 10.05 -12.32 9.57
C ASN A 104 10.66 -12.59 8.19
N ILE A 105 10.29 -11.80 7.19
CA ILE A 105 10.77 -11.89 5.80
C ILE A 105 11.79 -10.76 5.60
N LEU A 106 13.08 -11.06 5.63
CA LEU A 106 14.19 -10.11 5.57
C LEU A 106 15.04 -10.26 4.30
N GLY A 107 14.92 -11.39 3.60
CA GLY A 107 15.62 -11.71 2.35
C GLY A 107 14.69 -11.81 1.14
N THR A 108 15.05 -12.64 0.16
CA THR A 108 14.24 -12.85 -1.05
C THR A 108 13.32 -14.06 -0.89
N LEU A 109 12.03 -13.83 -1.08
CA LEU A 109 10.99 -14.86 -1.19
C LEU A 109 10.53 -14.97 -2.65
N GLY A 110 10.54 -16.17 -3.23
CA GLY A 110 10.20 -16.34 -4.64
C GLY A 110 9.55 -17.66 -5.01
N VAL A 111 9.22 -17.77 -6.30
CA VAL A 111 8.63 -18.95 -6.93
C VAL A 111 9.42 -19.25 -8.21
N LEU A 112 9.81 -20.52 -8.42
CA LEU A 112 10.50 -20.98 -9.64
C LEU A 112 9.49 -21.17 -10.78
N GLY A 113 8.78 -20.10 -11.15
CA GLY A 113 7.73 -20.11 -12.16
C GLY A 113 6.70 -18.99 -11.95
N ASN A 114 5.56 -19.14 -12.62
CA ASN A 114 4.54 -18.07 -12.72
C ASN A 114 3.33 -18.25 -11.78
N ALA A 115 3.36 -19.23 -10.87
CA ALA A 115 2.28 -19.40 -9.91
C ALA A 115 2.18 -18.21 -8.93
N ASN A 116 0.95 -17.94 -8.51
CA ASN A 116 0.63 -17.02 -7.43
C ASN A 116 1.10 -17.61 -6.10
N LEU A 117 1.59 -16.77 -5.17
CA LEU A 117 1.99 -17.19 -3.84
C LEU A 117 1.09 -16.54 -2.77
N PHE A 118 0.41 -17.38 -2.01
CA PHE A 118 -0.40 -17.03 -0.85
C PHE A 118 0.34 -17.45 0.43
N LEU A 119 0.50 -16.54 1.38
CA LEU A 119 1.12 -16.78 2.68
C LEU A 119 0.17 -16.35 3.81
N ILE A 120 -0.20 -17.28 4.68
CA ILE A 120 -1.05 -17.04 5.86
C ILE A 120 -0.27 -17.32 7.15
N ASN A 121 -0.17 -16.32 8.03
CA ASN A 121 0.36 -16.47 9.39
C ASN A 121 -0.47 -15.59 10.36
N PRO A 122 -1.35 -16.18 11.19
CA PRO A 122 -2.22 -15.45 12.11
C PRO A 122 -1.46 -14.54 13.09
N ASN A 123 -0.21 -14.91 13.44
CA ASN A 123 0.60 -14.21 14.45
C ASN A 123 1.27 -12.93 13.91
N GLY A 124 1.15 -12.65 12.60
CA GLY A 124 1.71 -11.46 11.97
C GLY A 124 2.77 -11.76 10.91
N ILE A 125 3.03 -10.76 10.06
CA ILE A 125 4.05 -10.83 9.00
C ILE A 125 4.85 -9.52 8.96
N PHE A 126 6.17 -9.60 9.08
CA PHE A 126 7.08 -8.47 9.03
C PHE A 126 8.00 -8.59 7.81
N PHE A 127 7.92 -7.63 6.88
CA PHE A 127 8.85 -7.49 5.76
C PHE A 127 9.90 -6.42 6.09
N GLY A 128 11.15 -6.85 6.26
CA GLY A 128 12.28 -5.97 6.58
C GLY A 128 12.75 -5.09 5.41
N PRO A 129 13.68 -4.16 5.64
CA PRO A 129 14.14 -3.20 4.62
C PRO A 129 14.75 -3.84 3.37
N ASN A 130 15.35 -5.03 3.51
CA ASN A 130 15.96 -5.80 2.43
C ASN A 130 15.03 -6.88 1.83
N ALA A 131 13.79 -6.97 2.29
CA ALA A 131 12.84 -7.98 1.83
C ALA A 131 12.52 -7.80 0.34
N ARG A 132 12.59 -8.88 -0.44
CA ARG A 132 12.36 -8.87 -1.89
C ARG A 132 11.40 -9.98 -2.28
N LEU A 133 10.51 -9.70 -3.22
CA LEU A 133 9.73 -10.71 -3.91
C LEU A 133 10.40 -11.04 -5.25
N ASN A 134 10.44 -12.33 -5.62
CA ASN A 134 10.79 -12.81 -6.95
C ASN A 134 9.77 -13.86 -7.39
N ILE A 135 8.58 -13.39 -7.75
CA ILE A 135 7.37 -14.20 -7.99
C ILE A 135 6.86 -13.86 -9.39
N GLY A 136 6.71 -14.89 -10.25
CA GLY A 136 6.24 -14.69 -11.62
C GLY A 136 4.76 -14.32 -11.70
N GLY A 137 3.96 -14.82 -10.75
CA GLY A 137 2.54 -14.47 -10.54
C GLY A 137 2.32 -13.36 -9.51
N SER A 138 1.14 -13.36 -8.90
CA SER A 138 0.71 -12.43 -7.85
C SER A 138 1.15 -12.88 -6.45
N PHE A 139 1.15 -11.95 -5.50
CA PHE A 139 1.50 -12.20 -4.10
C PHE A 139 0.37 -11.78 -3.15
N PHE A 140 0.07 -12.63 -2.17
CA PHE A 140 -0.97 -12.41 -1.18
C PHE A 140 -0.44 -12.79 0.20
N ALA A 141 -0.32 -11.82 1.11
CA ALA A 141 0.10 -12.05 2.49
C ALA A 141 -1.04 -11.70 3.46
N THR A 142 -1.33 -12.60 4.39
CA THR A 142 -2.45 -12.41 5.31
C THR A 142 -2.21 -12.97 6.72
N THR A 143 -2.89 -12.36 7.70
CA THR A 143 -2.93 -12.82 9.10
C THR A 143 -4.33 -13.29 9.50
N ALA A 144 -5.15 -13.63 8.51
CA ALA A 144 -6.30 -14.48 8.69
C ALA A 144 -5.89 -15.85 9.29
N ASP A 145 -6.88 -16.62 9.74
CA ASP A 145 -6.69 -17.96 10.27
C ASP A 145 -6.78 -19.05 9.20
N SER A 146 -7.58 -18.85 8.16
CA SER A 146 -7.74 -19.82 7.09
C SER A 146 -8.11 -19.20 5.74
N PHE A 147 -7.69 -19.88 4.68
CA PHE A 147 -8.28 -19.69 3.36
C PHE A 147 -9.58 -20.48 3.28
N LEU A 148 -10.65 -19.82 2.87
CA LEU A 148 -11.98 -20.40 2.65
C LEU A 148 -12.14 -20.82 1.19
N PHE A 149 -12.73 -21.99 0.98
CA PHE A 149 -13.08 -22.52 -0.34
C PHE A 149 -14.59 -22.74 -0.46
N GLU A 150 -15.03 -23.07 -1.67
CA GLU A 150 -16.39 -23.53 -1.94
C GLU A 150 -16.77 -24.70 -1.01
N ASN A 151 -18.06 -24.81 -0.71
CA ASN A 151 -18.63 -25.79 0.23
C ASN A 151 -18.12 -25.67 1.69
N GLY A 152 -17.48 -24.56 2.06
CA GLY A 152 -17.10 -24.26 3.44
C GLY A 152 -15.82 -24.96 3.93
N LEU A 153 -15.04 -25.55 3.03
CA LEU A 153 -13.73 -26.12 3.36
C LEU A 153 -12.74 -25.01 3.76
N GLU A 154 -11.95 -25.24 4.82
CA GLU A 154 -10.91 -24.31 5.29
C GLU A 154 -9.51 -24.94 5.15
N PHE A 155 -8.55 -24.20 4.56
CA PHE A 155 -7.13 -24.49 4.77
C PHE A 155 -6.61 -23.60 5.90
N SER A 156 -6.73 -24.12 7.13
CA SER A 156 -6.53 -23.37 8.38
C SER A 156 -5.12 -23.50 8.95
N ALA A 157 -4.58 -22.39 9.46
CA ALA A 157 -3.36 -22.29 10.25
C ALA A 157 -3.60 -22.70 11.72
N THR A 158 -4.72 -22.28 12.32
CA THR A 158 -5.02 -22.52 13.74
C THR A 158 -5.71 -23.85 14.03
N ASN A 159 -6.30 -24.49 13.01
CA ASN A 159 -6.83 -25.86 13.09
C ASN A 159 -6.34 -26.69 11.89
N PRO A 160 -5.05 -27.09 11.87
CA PRO A 160 -4.40 -27.55 10.64
C PRO A 160 -4.76 -29.00 10.27
N ILE A 161 -5.71 -29.15 9.36
CA ILE A 161 -6.06 -30.41 8.69
C ILE A 161 -5.51 -30.40 7.25
N ALA A 162 -5.19 -31.56 6.68
CA ALA A 162 -4.78 -31.71 5.28
C ALA A 162 -5.98 -31.61 4.32
N PRO A 163 -5.87 -30.96 3.15
CA PRO A 163 -6.95 -30.92 2.18
C PRO A 163 -7.15 -32.29 1.51
N LEU A 164 -8.34 -32.89 1.65
CA LEU A 164 -8.64 -34.24 1.14
C LEU A 164 -9.22 -34.28 -0.29
N LEU A 165 -9.83 -33.19 -0.74
CA LEU A 165 -10.53 -33.10 -2.03
C LEU A 165 -9.88 -32.07 -2.96
N THR A 166 -10.19 -32.17 -4.26
CA THR A 166 -9.89 -31.11 -5.22
C THR A 166 -10.66 -29.86 -4.82
N VAL A 167 -9.93 -28.79 -4.50
CA VAL A 167 -10.49 -27.46 -4.21
C VAL A 167 -10.04 -26.49 -5.29
N ASN A 168 -10.93 -25.56 -5.65
CA ASN A 168 -10.67 -24.47 -6.57
C ASN A 168 -9.86 -23.35 -5.88
N ILE A 169 -9.84 -22.14 -6.44
CA ILE A 169 -9.18 -20.99 -5.79
C ILE A 169 -9.91 -20.59 -4.49
N PRO A 170 -9.23 -20.02 -3.47
CA PRO A 170 -9.91 -19.51 -2.29
C PRO A 170 -10.92 -18.42 -2.64
N ILE A 171 -12.10 -18.50 -2.02
CA ILE A 171 -13.20 -17.54 -2.15
C ILE A 171 -13.25 -16.53 -0.99
N GLY A 172 -12.36 -16.66 0.00
CA GLY A 172 -12.26 -15.72 1.11
C GLY A 172 -11.22 -16.08 2.16
N LEU A 173 -11.18 -15.24 3.19
CA LEU A 173 -10.33 -15.32 4.36
C LEU A 173 -11.20 -15.39 5.62
N ARG A 174 -10.99 -16.38 6.49
CA ARG A 174 -11.59 -16.41 7.83
C ARG A 174 -10.65 -15.74 8.81
N PHE A 175 -11.14 -14.72 9.51
CA PHE A 175 -10.48 -14.15 10.67
C PHE A 175 -11.16 -14.66 11.95
N ARG A 176 -10.37 -15.02 12.95
CA ARG A 176 -10.78 -15.19 14.35
C ARG A 176 -10.34 -13.94 15.13
N ASP A 177 -10.35 -13.99 16.46
CA ASP A 177 -10.05 -12.82 17.30
C ASP A 177 -8.56 -12.49 17.35
N ASN A 178 -8.24 -11.20 17.43
CA ASN A 178 -6.88 -10.65 17.55
C ASN A 178 -5.89 -11.05 16.43
N PRO A 179 -6.24 -10.87 15.14
CA PRO A 179 -5.31 -11.17 14.05
C PRO A 179 -4.07 -10.27 14.10
N GLY A 180 -2.90 -10.87 13.84
CA GLY A 180 -1.62 -10.20 13.91
C GLY A 180 -1.47 -9.08 12.88
N ASN A 181 -0.53 -8.17 13.12
CA ASN A 181 -0.27 -7.05 12.20
C ASN A 181 0.60 -7.48 11.00
N ILE A 182 0.47 -6.75 9.89
CA ILE A 182 1.40 -6.83 8.76
C ILE A 182 2.17 -5.51 8.66
N THR A 183 3.50 -5.57 8.78
CA THR A 183 4.37 -4.40 8.62
C THR A 183 5.30 -4.61 7.44
N ASN A 184 5.38 -3.62 6.54
CA ASN A 184 6.36 -3.59 5.46
C ASN A 184 7.27 -2.36 5.57
N GLN A 185 8.57 -2.63 5.64
CA GLN A 185 9.65 -1.63 5.63
C GLN A 185 10.54 -1.78 4.38
N SER A 186 10.18 -2.65 3.42
CA SER A 186 11.02 -2.94 2.25
C SER A 186 11.26 -1.69 1.38
N VAL A 187 12.54 -1.40 1.19
CA VAL A 187 13.06 -0.29 0.37
C VAL A 187 14.09 -0.78 -0.64
N VAL A 188 13.99 -2.05 -1.06
CA VAL A 188 14.91 -2.62 -2.04
C VAL A 188 14.84 -1.88 -3.37
N ARG A 189 16.00 -1.74 -4.01
CA ARG A 189 16.14 -1.15 -5.35
C ARG A 189 16.17 -2.21 -6.44
N ASP A 190 15.71 -1.84 -7.62
CA ASP A 190 15.85 -2.65 -8.83
C ASP A 190 17.12 -2.31 -9.62
N ASN A 191 17.28 -2.94 -10.78
CA ASN A 191 18.46 -2.79 -11.65
C ASN A 191 18.60 -1.36 -12.21
N THR A 192 17.53 -0.56 -12.23
CA THR A 192 17.56 0.87 -12.61
C THR A 192 17.91 1.80 -11.44
N ARG A 193 18.21 1.21 -10.26
CA ARG A 193 18.43 1.89 -8.97
C ARG A 193 17.19 2.57 -8.40
N SER A 194 16.01 2.35 -8.99
CA SER A 194 14.73 2.81 -8.48
C SER A 194 14.32 2.02 -7.25
N THR A 195 13.86 2.70 -6.19
CA THR A 195 13.35 2.07 -4.96
C THR A 195 11.95 1.52 -5.22
N VAL A 196 11.78 0.20 -5.10
CA VAL A 196 10.53 -0.50 -5.45
C VAL A 196 9.93 -1.31 -4.29
N GLY A 197 10.73 -1.66 -3.29
CA GLY A 197 10.28 -2.45 -2.14
C GLY A 197 9.76 -3.83 -2.55
N LEU A 198 8.64 -4.26 -1.97
CA LEU A 198 7.96 -5.48 -2.39
C LEU A 198 7.33 -5.25 -3.76
N ARG A 199 7.77 -6.00 -4.78
CA ARG A 199 7.32 -5.83 -6.17
C ARG A 199 6.90 -7.16 -6.79
N VAL A 200 5.74 -7.16 -7.45
CA VAL A 200 5.30 -8.23 -8.37
C VAL A 200 5.52 -7.80 -9.83
N ASN A 201 5.45 -8.75 -10.76
CA ASN A 201 5.51 -8.45 -12.19
C ASN A 201 4.34 -7.56 -12.65
N PRO A 202 4.47 -6.81 -13.75
CA PRO A 202 3.39 -5.96 -14.27
C PRO A 202 2.10 -6.74 -14.52
N GLY A 203 0.95 -6.13 -14.21
CA GLY A 203 -0.38 -6.73 -14.34
C GLY A 203 -0.78 -7.68 -13.20
N ASN A 204 0.14 -8.11 -12.33
CA ASN A 204 -0.15 -8.99 -11.20
C ASN A 204 -0.60 -8.21 -9.94
N SER A 205 -1.17 -8.92 -8.97
CA SER A 205 -1.63 -8.34 -7.70
C SER A 205 -0.61 -8.45 -6.57
N LEU A 206 -0.65 -7.49 -5.65
CA LEU A 206 0.02 -7.53 -4.35
C LEU A 206 -0.97 -7.15 -3.25
N ALA A 207 -1.38 -8.12 -2.44
CA ALA A 207 -2.33 -7.92 -1.34
C ALA A 207 -1.68 -8.12 0.04
N LEU A 208 -1.95 -7.19 0.97
CA LEU A 208 -1.62 -7.31 2.40
C LEU A 208 -2.90 -7.18 3.22
N VAL A 209 -3.35 -8.27 3.86
CA VAL A 209 -4.67 -8.34 4.52
C VAL A 209 -4.59 -8.94 5.91
N GLY A 210 -4.74 -8.17 6.98
CA GLY A 210 -4.44 -8.71 8.32
C GLY A 210 -5.24 -8.11 9.48
N GLY A 211 -4.57 -7.95 10.62
CA GLY A 211 -4.90 -6.91 11.60
C GLY A 211 -4.49 -5.55 11.04
N ASN A 212 -3.76 -4.73 11.80
CA ASN A 212 -3.27 -3.46 11.25
C ASN A 212 -2.22 -3.70 10.16
N VAL A 213 -2.31 -2.94 9.06
CA VAL A 213 -1.36 -3.00 7.94
C VAL A 213 -0.59 -1.70 7.87
N SER A 214 0.73 -1.76 8.08
CA SER A 214 1.59 -0.58 8.17
C SER A 214 2.74 -0.61 7.15
N LEU A 215 2.85 0.45 6.37
CA LEU A 215 4.00 0.79 5.54
C LEU A 215 4.82 1.84 6.27
N GLU A 216 5.97 1.41 6.80
CA GLU A 216 6.78 2.18 7.74
C GLU A 216 8.17 2.49 7.16
N GLN A 217 8.81 3.55 7.64
CA GLN A 217 10.20 3.90 7.30
C GLN A 217 10.47 3.97 5.78
N GLY A 218 9.50 4.49 5.02
CA GLY A 218 9.60 4.57 3.56
C GLY A 218 9.27 3.28 2.81
N GLY A 219 8.76 2.25 3.49
CA GLY A 219 8.41 0.94 2.93
C GLY A 219 7.48 1.03 1.71
N ARG A 220 7.74 0.19 0.70
CA ARG A 220 7.11 0.30 -0.63
C ARG A 220 6.48 -0.99 -1.11
N LEU A 221 5.38 -0.84 -1.85
CA LEU A 221 4.69 -1.87 -2.62
C LEU A 221 4.60 -1.40 -4.08
N THR A 222 4.92 -2.28 -5.03
CA THR A 222 4.89 -1.97 -6.47
C THR A 222 4.18 -3.08 -7.25
N ALA A 223 3.10 -2.75 -7.95
CA ALA A 223 2.35 -3.65 -8.83
C ALA A 223 1.92 -2.92 -10.12
N ALA A 224 2.88 -2.59 -10.98
CA ALA A 224 2.67 -1.72 -12.14
C ALA A 224 1.60 -2.27 -13.11
N GLY A 225 0.54 -1.50 -13.37
CA GLY A 225 -0.62 -1.92 -14.17
C GLY A 225 -1.47 -3.05 -13.57
N GLY A 226 -1.14 -3.51 -12.37
CA GLY A 226 -1.78 -4.63 -11.68
C GLY A 226 -2.80 -4.18 -10.63
N ARG A 227 -2.73 -4.75 -9.42
CA ARG A 227 -3.64 -4.37 -8.33
C ARG A 227 -2.96 -4.40 -6.97
N ILE A 228 -3.22 -3.40 -6.12
CA ILE A 228 -2.85 -3.43 -4.70
C ILE A 228 -4.12 -3.46 -3.85
N GLU A 229 -4.15 -4.36 -2.88
CA GLU A 229 -5.21 -4.52 -1.90
C GLU A 229 -4.62 -4.37 -0.49
N LEU A 230 -5.13 -3.40 0.28
CA LEU A 230 -4.73 -3.16 1.67
C LEU A 230 -5.96 -3.16 2.58
N GLY A 231 -5.88 -3.85 3.71
CA GLY A 231 -6.94 -3.79 4.70
C GLY A 231 -6.82 -4.86 5.76
N GLY A 232 -7.87 -5.01 6.56
CA GLY A 232 -7.85 -5.97 7.64
C GLY A 232 -9.10 -5.93 8.50
N LEU A 233 -9.20 -6.90 9.40
CA LEU A 233 -10.22 -6.97 10.43
C LEU A 233 -9.54 -6.90 11.80
N ALA A 234 -10.14 -6.17 12.74
CA ALA A 234 -9.64 -6.05 14.12
C ALA A 234 -10.11 -7.21 15.03
N GLY A 235 -10.88 -8.16 14.49
CA GLY A 235 -11.41 -9.33 15.20
C GLY A 235 -12.10 -10.29 14.24
N ALA A 236 -12.88 -11.24 14.78
CA ALA A 236 -13.49 -12.30 13.99
C ALA A 236 -14.38 -11.78 12.84
N GLY A 237 -14.30 -12.46 11.69
CA GLY A 237 -15.09 -12.12 10.51
C GLY A 237 -14.68 -12.89 9.25
N THR A 238 -15.12 -12.42 8.09
CA THR A 238 -14.77 -13.04 6.80
C THR A 238 -14.63 -11.98 5.74
N VAL A 239 -13.49 -11.97 5.05
CA VAL A 239 -13.26 -11.11 3.88
C VAL A 239 -13.41 -11.98 2.64
N GLY A 240 -14.31 -11.63 1.74
CA GLY A 240 -14.45 -12.34 0.46
C GLY A 240 -13.26 -12.05 -0.46
N LEU A 241 -12.88 -13.04 -1.26
CA LEU A 241 -11.82 -12.94 -2.26
C LEU A 241 -12.38 -13.31 -3.63
N GLU A 242 -12.51 -12.31 -4.50
CA GLU A 242 -12.73 -12.51 -5.93
C GLU A 242 -11.37 -12.63 -6.62
N THR A 243 -11.21 -13.62 -7.49
CA THR A 243 -10.01 -13.74 -8.33
C THR A 243 -10.37 -13.88 -9.81
N THR A 244 -9.78 -13.05 -10.66
CA THR A 244 -9.94 -13.10 -12.12
C THR A 244 -8.56 -13.20 -12.77
N GLY A 245 -8.13 -14.43 -13.06
CA GLY A 245 -6.75 -14.69 -13.50
C GLY A 245 -5.76 -14.34 -12.39
N ASN A 246 -4.91 -13.32 -12.62
CA ASN A 246 -3.94 -12.84 -11.63
C ASN A 246 -4.43 -11.62 -10.81
N THR A 247 -5.66 -11.12 -11.05
CA THR A 247 -6.20 -9.99 -10.26
C THR A 247 -6.98 -10.48 -9.04
N PHE A 248 -6.64 -9.94 -7.86
CA PHE A 248 -7.31 -10.23 -6.59
C PHE A 248 -8.12 -9.01 -6.14
N LYS A 249 -9.41 -9.21 -5.85
CA LYS A 249 -10.29 -8.18 -5.29
C LYS A 249 -10.88 -8.63 -3.97
N LEU A 250 -10.81 -7.77 -2.95
CA LEU A 250 -11.34 -8.05 -1.63
C LEU A 250 -12.74 -7.45 -1.44
N ASN A 251 -13.62 -8.22 -0.81
CA ASN A 251 -14.95 -7.81 -0.44
C ASN A 251 -15.09 -7.86 1.09
N PHE A 252 -15.13 -6.70 1.75
CA PHE A 252 -15.36 -6.59 3.18
C PHE A 252 -16.87 -6.49 3.44
N PRO A 253 -17.47 -7.35 4.29
CA PRO A 253 -18.88 -7.25 4.64
C PRO A 253 -19.23 -5.89 5.28
N ALA A 254 -20.45 -5.42 5.05
CA ALA A 254 -20.98 -4.26 5.75
C ALA A 254 -20.92 -4.46 7.28
N ASN A 255 -20.59 -3.39 8.01
CA ASN A 255 -20.41 -3.38 9.47
C ASN A 255 -19.26 -4.27 10.00
N SER A 256 -18.31 -4.67 9.15
CA SER A 256 -17.07 -5.32 9.60
C SER A 256 -16.30 -4.44 10.59
N SER A 257 -15.75 -5.05 11.65
CA SER A 257 -14.77 -4.40 12.52
C SER A 257 -13.43 -4.34 11.80
N LEU A 258 -13.21 -3.29 11.01
CA LEU A 258 -12.01 -3.11 10.19
C LEU A 258 -10.77 -2.80 11.05
N SER A 259 -9.57 -3.15 10.56
CA SER A 259 -8.29 -2.71 11.14
C SER A 259 -7.76 -1.44 10.47
N ASN A 260 -6.74 -0.82 11.05
CA ASN A 260 -6.16 0.41 10.51
C ASN A 260 -5.14 0.12 9.39
N VAL A 261 -5.03 1.06 8.45
CA VAL A 261 -4.01 1.04 7.39
C VAL A 261 -3.18 2.31 7.47
N THR A 262 -1.85 2.18 7.59
CA THR A 262 -0.95 3.34 7.79
C THR A 262 0.15 3.38 6.74
N LEU A 263 0.37 4.54 6.13
CA LEU A 263 1.52 4.84 5.26
C LEU A 263 2.30 6.03 5.84
N ALA A 264 3.50 5.81 6.36
CA ALA A 264 4.27 6.86 7.04
C ALA A 264 5.68 7.07 6.45
N ASN A 265 6.14 8.33 6.46
CA ASN A 265 7.51 8.73 6.17
C ASN A 265 8.01 8.27 4.79
N ASP A 266 7.49 8.88 3.71
CA ASP A 266 7.76 8.56 2.31
C ASP A 266 7.37 7.13 1.84
N ALA A 267 6.58 6.40 2.65
CA ALA A 267 5.96 5.12 2.28
C ALA A 267 5.14 5.21 0.99
N LEU A 268 5.12 4.13 0.20
CA LEU A 268 4.46 4.15 -1.12
C LEU A 268 3.77 2.83 -1.45
N ALA A 269 2.49 2.87 -1.81
CA ALA A 269 1.84 1.82 -2.58
C ALA A 269 1.62 2.33 -4.01
N ALA A 270 2.21 1.66 -5.02
CA ALA A 270 2.21 2.15 -6.40
C ALA A 270 1.78 1.09 -7.44
N VAL A 271 0.84 1.48 -8.30
CA VAL A 271 0.37 0.68 -9.46
C VAL A 271 0.59 1.35 -10.81
N LEU A 272 1.21 2.53 -10.82
CA LEU A 272 1.55 3.29 -12.02
C LEU A 272 2.34 2.44 -13.05
N GLY A 273 1.73 2.20 -14.21
CA GLY A 273 2.25 1.37 -15.31
C GLY A 273 1.97 1.98 -16.69
N ASN A 274 1.91 1.18 -17.76
CA ASN A 274 1.55 1.64 -19.11
C ASN A 274 0.02 1.81 -19.31
N GLY A 275 -0.77 1.60 -18.24
CA GLY A 275 -2.21 1.46 -18.23
C GLY A 275 -2.62 0.42 -17.18
N GLY A 276 -3.91 0.35 -16.84
CA GLY A 276 -4.41 -0.45 -15.72
C GLY A 276 -3.93 0.10 -14.37
N GLY A 277 -3.91 -0.75 -13.34
CA GLY A 277 -3.45 -0.37 -12.01
C GLY A 277 -4.58 0.12 -11.09
N ASP A 278 -5.16 -0.78 -10.29
CA ASP A 278 -6.11 -0.41 -9.22
C ASP A 278 -5.43 -0.44 -7.83
N ILE A 279 -5.79 0.50 -6.96
CA ILE A 279 -5.51 0.40 -5.52
C ILE A 279 -6.82 0.42 -4.75
N ALA A 280 -7.06 -0.60 -3.92
CA ALA A 280 -8.17 -0.63 -2.98
C ALA A 280 -7.67 -0.68 -1.54
N VAL A 281 -8.27 0.15 -0.68
CA VAL A 281 -8.01 0.19 0.76
C VAL A 281 -9.31 0.09 1.53
N ASN A 282 -9.38 -0.83 2.50
CA ASN A 282 -10.52 -0.97 3.42
C ASN A 282 -9.99 -0.96 4.86
N ALA A 283 -10.27 0.10 5.61
CA ALA A 283 -9.68 0.34 6.94
C ALA A 283 -10.69 0.89 7.95
N ASN A 284 -10.44 0.75 9.25
CA ASN A 284 -11.15 1.57 10.24
C ASN A 284 -10.63 3.01 10.16
N ILE A 285 -9.33 3.20 10.41
CA ILE A 285 -8.62 4.44 10.13
C ILE A 285 -7.63 4.20 8.98
N PHE A 286 -7.75 4.94 7.88
CA PHE A 286 -6.67 5.12 6.93
C PHE A 286 -5.84 6.34 7.31
N THR A 287 -4.54 6.16 7.50
CA THR A 287 -3.61 7.25 7.83
C THR A 287 -2.48 7.30 6.81
N ALA A 288 -2.26 8.45 6.18
CA ALA A 288 -1.02 8.71 5.45
C ALA A 288 -0.31 9.94 6.02
N THR A 289 0.94 9.80 6.45
CA THR A 289 1.70 10.88 7.09
C THR A 289 3.08 11.07 6.49
N ASN A 290 3.59 12.31 6.51
CA ASN A 290 4.95 12.67 6.12
C ASN A 290 5.33 12.09 4.75
N GLY A 291 4.55 12.40 3.70
CA GLY A 291 4.79 11.92 2.33
C GLY A 291 4.42 10.46 2.04
N GLY A 292 3.74 9.77 2.98
CA GLY A 292 3.11 8.47 2.74
C GLY A 292 2.02 8.56 1.67
N ARG A 293 2.05 7.66 0.66
CA ARG A 293 1.25 7.83 -0.57
C ARG A 293 0.68 6.56 -1.20
N LEU A 294 -0.54 6.68 -1.72
CA LEU A 294 -1.11 5.79 -2.74
C LEU A 294 -0.90 6.43 -4.12
N VAL A 295 -0.34 5.70 -5.09
CA VAL A 295 -0.01 6.25 -6.42
C VAL A 295 -0.41 5.32 -7.57
N GLY A 296 -1.19 5.84 -8.51
CA GLY A 296 -1.61 5.14 -9.72
C GLY A 296 -1.58 6.03 -10.96
N GLY A 297 -2.35 5.66 -11.97
CA GLY A 297 -2.36 6.32 -13.28
C GLY A 297 -1.46 5.60 -14.30
N THR A 298 -1.02 6.34 -15.32
CA THR A 298 -0.40 5.76 -16.52
C THR A 298 0.82 6.54 -17.06
N ARG A 299 1.71 5.80 -17.71
CA ARG A 299 2.94 6.25 -18.38
C ARG A 299 2.93 5.99 -19.89
N GLY A 300 1.86 5.43 -20.45
CA GLY A 300 1.77 5.05 -21.87
C GLY A 300 0.32 4.81 -22.33
N GLY A 301 0.14 4.30 -23.54
CA GLY A 301 -1.15 4.28 -24.27
C GLY A 301 -2.36 3.52 -23.69
N GLY A 302 -2.33 3.05 -22.44
CA GLY A 302 -3.50 2.54 -21.72
C GLY A 302 -3.99 3.51 -20.64
N ASN A 303 -5.31 3.57 -20.42
CA ASN A 303 -5.88 4.35 -19.31
C ASN A 303 -5.46 3.76 -17.95
N GLY A 304 -5.25 4.60 -16.95
CA GLY A 304 -4.99 4.15 -15.57
C GLY A 304 -6.24 3.58 -14.90
N GLY A 305 -6.05 2.63 -13.97
CA GLY A 305 -7.09 2.14 -13.06
C GLY A 305 -7.37 3.11 -11.91
N ASN A 306 -8.22 2.72 -10.97
CA ASN A 306 -8.77 3.61 -9.94
C ASN A 306 -8.08 3.45 -8.59
N ILE A 307 -8.13 4.50 -7.75
CA ILE A 307 -7.78 4.40 -6.33
C ILE A 307 -9.06 4.57 -5.49
N THR A 308 -9.41 3.55 -4.72
CA THR A 308 -10.58 3.55 -3.84
C THR A 308 -10.16 3.34 -2.39
N VAL A 309 -10.57 4.24 -1.49
CA VAL A 309 -10.38 4.09 -0.04
C VAL A 309 -11.72 4.12 0.66
N ASN A 310 -12.07 3.01 1.32
CA ASN A 310 -13.23 2.91 2.20
C ASN A 310 -12.73 2.91 3.66
N SER A 311 -13.23 3.83 4.49
CA SER A 311 -12.86 3.88 5.90
C SER A 311 -13.97 4.38 6.84
N ASN A 312 -13.74 4.31 8.16
CA ASN A 312 -14.50 5.13 9.11
C ASN A 312 -13.86 6.51 9.24
N GLU A 313 -12.52 6.58 9.23
CA GLU A 313 -11.75 7.82 9.32
C GLU A 313 -10.62 7.82 8.30
N PHE A 314 -10.41 8.96 7.63
CA PHE A 314 -9.37 9.18 6.63
C PHE A 314 -8.52 10.37 7.03
N ASN A 315 -7.23 10.14 7.29
CA ASN A 315 -6.31 11.14 7.81
C ASN A 315 -5.09 11.29 6.90
N ILE A 316 -4.87 12.48 6.33
CA ILE A 316 -3.67 12.77 5.52
C ILE A 316 -2.94 14.03 6.00
N SER A 317 -1.65 13.94 6.31
CA SER A 317 -0.89 15.11 6.75
C SER A 317 0.62 15.07 6.56
N GLY A 318 1.23 16.25 6.47
CA GLY A 318 2.68 16.40 6.39
C GLY A 318 3.28 16.11 5.02
N VAL A 319 4.56 16.44 4.89
CA VAL A 319 5.35 16.34 3.65
C VAL A 319 6.49 15.34 3.86
N GLY A 320 6.85 14.61 2.79
CA GLY A 320 7.90 13.62 2.76
C GLY A 320 9.28 14.21 3.03
N PRO A 321 9.99 13.81 4.11
CA PRO A 321 11.28 14.38 4.46
C PRO A 321 12.37 14.11 3.42
N GLN A 322 12.22 13.08 2.59
CA GLN A 322 13.16 12.75 1.50
C GLN A 322 12.65 13.17 0.13
N THR A 323 11.33 13.13 -0.12
CA THR A 323 10.79 13.33 -1.48
C THR A 323 10.09 14.67 -1.70
N GLY A 324 9.77 15.43 -0.65
CA GLY A 324 9.09 16.72 -0.76
C GLY A 324 7.61 16.65 -1.19
N PHE A 325 7.04 15.47 -1.38
CA PHE A 325 5.62 15.29 -1.70
C PHE A 325 4.75 15.32 -0.45
N GLY A 326 3.53 15.84 -0.57
CA GLY A 326 2.49 15.70 0.45
C GLY A 326 2.12 14.23 0.72
N ALA A 327 1.55 13.96 1.88
CA ALA A 327 0.90 12.68 2.15
C ALA A 327 -0.48 12.60 1.47
N GLY A 328 -0.88 11.43 0.98
CA GLY A 328 -2.22 11.20 0.45
C GLY A 328 -2.28 10.36 -0.84
N ILE A 329 -3.07 10.79 -1.82
CA ILE A 329 -3.40 10.00 -3.01
C ILE A 329 -3.04 10.76 -4.28
N TYR A 330 -2.36 10.09 -5.22
CA TYR A 330 -1.92 10.67 -6.49
C TYR A 330 -2.27 9.75 -7.68
N GLN A 331 -3.07 10.26 -8.60
CA GLN A 331 -3.28 9.71 -9.94
C GLN A 331 -2.53 10.58 -10.95
N GLN A 332 -1.75 9.98 -11.85
CA GLN A 332 -0.87 10.73 -12.75
C GLN A 332 -0.91 10.19 -14.20
N VAL A 333 -1.01 11.08 -15.18
CA VAL A 333 -0.67 10.81 -16.59
C VAL A 333 0.69 11.42 -16.87
N ILE A 334 1.67 10.60 -17.27
CA ILE A 334 3.08 11.01 -17.45
C ILE A 334 3.57 10.85 -18.90
N GLY A 335 2.89 10.02 -19.70
CA GLY A 335 3.27 9.74 -21.09
C GLY A 335 2.63 10.68 -22.12
N ASN A 336 3.28 10.82 -23.28
CA ASN A 336 2.77 11.55 -24.43
C ASN A 336 1.77 10.73 -25.29
N ASP A 337 1.63 9.43 -25.00
CA ASP A 337 0.54 8.62 -25.55
C ASP A 337 -0.81 9.08 -24.97
N SER A 338 -1.83 9.21 -25.82
CA SER A 338 -3.18 9.63 -25.42
C SER A 338 -3.81 8.64 -24.44
N SER A 339 -3.77 8.97 -23.15
CA SER A 339 -4.09 8.05 -22.05
C SER A 339 -4.72 8.79 -20.88
N ASN A 340 -5.84 8.31 -20.36
CA ASN A 340 -6.57 8.98 -19.28
C ASN A 340 -6.16 8.42 -17.92
N ALA A 341 -6.13 9.26 -16.88
CA ALA A 341 -6.04 8.77 -15.51
C ALA A 341 -7.39 8.18 -15.07
N GLY A 342 -7.35 7.15 -14.21
CA GLY A 342 -8.54 6.67 -13.51
C GLY A 342 -8.93 7.60 -12.35
N ASN A 343 -10.05 7.30 -11.70
CA ASN A 343 -10.61 8.16 -10.66
C ASN A 343 -9.97 7.91 -9.28
N ILE A 344 -10.14 8.90 -8.39
CA ILE A 344 -9.94 8.74 -6.94
C ILE A 344 -11.33 8.74 -6.30
N THR A 345 -11.64 7.71 -5.51
CA THR A 345 -12.87 7.63 -4.72
C THR A 345 -12.52 7.41 -3.26
N VAL A 346 -12.95 8.32 -2.38
CA VAL A 346 -12.82 8.15 -0.93
C VAL A 346 -14.21 8.12 -0.31
N ASN A 347 -14.53 7.02 0.35
CA ASN A 347 -15.75 6.85 1.14
C ASN A 347 -15.34 6.75 2.61
N THR A 348 -15.70 7.73 3.43
CA THR A 348 -15.36 7.74 4.86
C THR A 348 -16.52 8.25 5.71
N LYS A 349 -16.41 8.23 7.04
CA LYS A 349 -17.34 8.97 7.93
C LYS A 349 -16.73 10.30 8.35
N SER A 350 -15.41 10.38 8.45
CA SER A 350 -14.66 11.58 8.78
C SER A 350 -13.42 11.70 7.89
N PHE A 351 -13.28 12.84 7.22
CA PHE A 351 -12.12 13.15 6.39
C PHE A 351 -11.35 14.32 6.99
N ASN A 352 -10.09 14.10 7.35
CA ASN A 352 -9.20 15.14 7.87
C ASN A 352 -7.95 15.24 6.98
N ALA A 353 -7.69 16.43 6.45
CA ALA A 353 -6.43 16.73 5.78
C ALA A 353 -5.77 17.97 6.37
N SER A 354 -4.46 17.90 6.63
CA SER A 354 -3.72 19.03 7.19
C SER A 354 -2.28 19.13 6.67
N SER A 355 -1.67 20.30 6.85
CA SER A 355 -0.21 20.49 6.78
C SER A 355 0.45 19.88 5.53
N GLY A 356 -0.12 20.12 4.34
CA GLY A 356 0.40 19.61 3.07
C GLY A 356 -0.17 18.26 2.61
N GLY A 357 -1.23 17.73 3.24
CA GLY A 357 -1.98 16.58 2.72
C GLY A 357 -2.63 16.88 1.35
N GLN A 358 -2.61 15.90 0.43
CA GLN A 358 -3.07 16.05 -0.96
C GLN A 358 -3.94 14.88 -1.47
N LEU A 359 -5.03 15.20 -2.17
CA LEU A 359 -5.70 14.31 -3.12
C LEU A 359 -5.51 14.89 -4.54
N GLN A 360 -4.64 14.28 -5.35
CA GLN A 360 -4.26 14.81 -6.66
C GLN A 360 -4.61 13.84 -7.79
N ASN A 361 -5.28 14.34 -8.82
CA ASN A 361 -5.41 13.67 -10.12
C ASN A 361 -4.84 14.61 -11.20
N SER A 362 -3.84 14.17 -11.97
CA SER A 362 -3.01 15.13 -12.71
C SER A 362 -2.49 14.62 -14.04
N VAL A 363 -2.69 15.40 -15.09
CA VAL A 363 -1.97 15.24 -16.37
C VAL A 363 -0.71 16.10 -16.27
N LEU A 364 0.47 15.47 -16.27
CA LEU A 364 1.74 16.17 -16.10
C LEU A 364 2.17 16.90 -17.38
N SER A 365 3.14 17.81 -17.24
CA SER A 365 3.68 18.58 -18.37
C SER A 365 4.23 17.66 -19.45
N GLY A 366 3.86 17.91 -20.71
CA GLY A 366 4.20 17.08 -21.87
C GLY A 366 3.35 15.81 -22.06
N ALA A 367 2.48 15.46 -21.10
CA ALA A 367 1.59 14.31 -21.22
C ALA A 367 0.33 14.63 -22.06
N VAL A 368 -0.32 13.58 -22.60
CA VAL A 368 -1.54 13.71 -23.41
C VAL A 368 -2.65 12.80 -22.90
N GLY A 369 -3.83 13.36 -22.63
CA GLY A 369 -5.01 12.67 -22.11
C GLY A 369 -5.68 13.46 -20.99
N ASN A 370 -6.79 12.95 -20.46
CA ASN A 370 -7.57 13.67 -19.44
C ASN A 370 -7.22 13.19 -18.02
N ALA A 371 -7.29 14.10 -17.05
CA ALA A 371 -7.27 13.73 -15.64
C ALA A 371 -8.58 13.03 -15.26
N GLY A 372 -8.51 12.12 -14.30
CA GLY A 372 -9.69 11.47 -13.74
C GLY A 372 -10.41 12.37 -12.72
N ASN A 373 -11.60 11.95 -12.33
CA ASN A 373 -12.38 12.65 -11.31
C ASN A 373 -11.86 12.35 -9.90
N ILE A 374 -12.20 13.21 -8.95
CA ILE A 374 -12.04 12.97 -7.52
C ILE A 374 -13.42 13.02 -6.88
N GLU A 375 -13.81 11.94 -6.22
CA GLU A 375 -15.07 11.81 -5.50
C GLU A 375 -14.79 11.54 -4.02
N LEU A 376 -15.31 12.39 -3.14
CA LEU A 376 -15.20 12.24 -1.68
C LEU A 376 -16.61 12.25 -1.07
N ASN A 377 -17.03 11.08 -0.59
CA ASN A 377 -18.26 10.89 0.16
C ASN A 377 -17.89 10.77 1.65
N THR A 378 -18.40 11.65 2.50
CA THR A 378 -18.12 11.67 3.95
C THR A 378 -19.31 12.18 4.75
N ASN A 379 -19.33 12.03 6.09
CA ASN A 379 -20.24 12.81 6.91
C ASN A 379 -19.66 14.19 7.20
N ASN A 380 -18.36 14.29 7.48
CA ASN A 380 -17.67 15.56 7.75
C ASN A 380 -16.31 15.63 7.06
N LEU A 381 -15.92 16.85 6.68
CA LEU A 381 -14.65 17.15 6.01
C LEU A 381 -13.97 18.33 6.71
N ILE A 382 -12.73 18.15 7.15
CA ILE A 382 -11.91 19.19 7.77
C ILE A 382 -10.58 19.31 7.00
N PHE A 383 -10.28 20.51 6.52
CA PHE A 383 -9.08 20.84 5.77
C PHE A 383 -8.34 22.02 6.43
N SER A 384 -7.04 21.86 6.72
CA SER A 384 -6.19 22.91 7.27
C SER A 384 -4.82 22.94 6.60
N ASN A 385 -4.64 23.83 5.63
CA ASN A 385 -3.47 23.90 4.74
C ASN A 385 -3.25 22.60 3.93
N ALA A 386 -4.32 22.08 3.32
CA ALA A 386 -4.32 20.85 2.51
C ALA A 386 -5.01 21.05 1.15
N GLN A 387 -4.83 20.13 0.20
CA GLN A 387 -5.28 20.33 -1.19
C GLN A 387 -6.08 19.15 -1.75
N ILE A 388 -7.12 19.45 -2.53
CA ILE A 388 -7.71 18.52 -3.51
C ILE A 388 -7.54 19.15 -4.88
N ASN A 389 -6.99 18.43 -5.84
CA ASN A 389 -6.81 18.95 -7.19
C ASN A 389 -6.98 17.89 -8.27
N SER A 390 -7.89 18.13 -9.22
CA SER A 390 -7.86 17.45 -10.52
C SER A 390 -7.39 18.44 -11.57
N ASN A 391 -6.19 18.31 -12.13
CA ASN A 391 -5.60 19.35 -12.97
C ASN A 391 -4.80 18.83 -14.17
N THR A 392 -4.51 19.73 -15.11
CA THR A 392 -3.77 19.44 -16.33
C THR A 392 -2.67 20.47 -16.59
N PHE A 393 -1.42 20.00 -16.59
CA PHE A 393 -0.23 20.72 -17.08
C PHE A 393 0.14 20.30 -18.51
N GLY A 394 -0.56 19.30 -19.06
CA GLY A 394 -0.34 18.74 -20.40
C GLY A 394 -1.51 19.03 -21.34
N ARG A 395 -1.75 18.13 -22.30
CA ARG A 395 -2.83 18.27 -23.29
C ARG A 395 -3.98 17.32 -22.99
N GLY A 396 -5.10 17.88 -22.57
CA GLY A 396 -6.36 17.20 -22.26
C GLY A 396 -7.02 17.87 -21.05
N ASN A 397 -8.27 17.50 -20.78
CA ASN A 397 -9.09 18.17 -19.76
C ASN A 397 -8.64 17.79 -18.35
N ALA A 398 -8.85 18.71 -17.41
CA ALA A 398 -8.90 18.40 -15.99
C ALA A 398 -10.20 17.61 -15.67
N GLY A 399 -10.20 16.84 -14.59
CA GLY A 399 -11.37 16.11 -14.12
C GLY A 399 -12.20 16.92 -13.14
N ASN A 400 -13.40 16.42 -12.83
CA ASN A 400 -14.29 17.04 -11.85
C ASN A 400 -13.87 16.70 -10.42
N VAL A 401 -14.22 17.56 -9.48
CA VAL A 401 -14.13 17.28 -8.04
C VAL A 401 -15.53 17.30 -7.45
N THR A 402 -15.95 16.21 -6.81
CA THR A 402 -17.28 16.08 -6.20
C THR A 402 -17.15 15.76 -4.72
N LEU A 403 -17.69 16.62 -3.87
CA LEU A 403 -17.69 16.48 -2.41
C LEU A 403 -19.12 16.31 -1.92
N ARG A 404 -19.43 15.17 -1.29
CA ARG A 404 -20.74 14.90 -0.70
C ARG A 404 -20.63 14.68 0.80
N ALA A 405 -21.24 15.59 1.55
CA ALA A 405 -21.43 15.57 2.98
C ALA A 405 -22.88 15.93 3.34
N GLU A 406 -23.85 15.27 2.68
CA GLU A 406 -25.27 15.65 2.63
C GLU A 406 -25.89 16.04 3.99
N ASN A 407 -25.47 15.37 5.07
CA ASN A 407 -26.00 15.55 6.42
C ASN A 407 -25.00 16.13 7.43
N GLY A 408 -23.79 16.53 7.00
CA GLY A 408 -22.77 17.10 7.87
C GLY A 408 -21.92 18.18 7.20
N ASP A 409 -20.79 18.53 7.79
CA ASP A 409 -20.15 19.83 7.54
C ASP A 409 -18.83 19.71 6.74
N ILE A 410 -18.61 20.68 5.86
CA ILE A 410 -17.38 20.86 5.08
C ILE A 410 -16.71 22.14 5.55
N SER A 411 -15.51 22.03 6.14
CA SER A 411 -14.76 23.15 6.69
C SER A 411 -13.34 23.18 6.14
N LEU A 412 -13.00 24.24 5.40
CA LEU A 412 -11.66 24.56 4.96
C LEU A 412 -11.14 25.79 5.72
N ALA A 413 -9.88 25.72 6.17
CA ALA A 413 -9.18 26.82 6.82
C ALA A 413 -7.74 26.96 6.30
N GLY A 414 -7.17 28.16 6.43
CA GLY A 414 -5.81 28.46 5.98
C GLY A 414 -5.65 28.34 4.47
N ARG A 415 -4.46 27.90 4.03
CA ARG A 415 -4.09 27.68 2.62
C ARG A 415 -4.74 26.44 2.00
N SER A 416 -5.94 26.09 2.44
CA SER A 416 -6.68 24.93 1.92
C SER A 416 -7.34 25.28 0.60
N ILE A 417 -7.14 24.46 -0.42
CA ILE A 417 -7.71 24.71 -1.75
C ILE A 417 -8.23 23.43 -2.39
N ILE A 418 -9.45 23.51 -2.90
CA ILE A 418 -10.04 22.50 -3.79
C ILE A 418 -10.08 23.11 -5.18
N PHE A 419 -9.42 22.49 -6.16
CA PHE A 419 -9.34 23.08 -7.48
C PHE A 419 -9.45 22.09 -8.65
N SER A 420 -10.04 22.56 -9.75
CA SER A 420 -9.95 21.90 -11.05
C SER A 420 -9.44 22.88 -12.09
N THR A 421 -8.22 22.65 -12.62
CA THR A 421 -7.51 23.69 -13.36
C THR A 421 -6.75 23.18 -14.58
N VAL A 422 -6.74 24.04 -15.60
CA VAL A 422 -5.72 24.02 -16.65
C VAL A 422 -4.58 24.92 -16.17
N GLU A 423 -3.45 24.30 -15.85
CA GLU A 423 -2.27 24.96 -15.32
C GLU A 423 -1.43 25.59 -16.45
N SER A 424 -0.43 26.39 -16.09
CA SER A 424 0.40 27.08 -17.09
C SER A 424 1.15 26.07 -17.98
N GLY A 425 1.10 26.27 -19.30
CA GLY A 425 1.56 25.30 -20.30
C GLY A 425 0.56 24.19 -20.66
N GLY A 426 -0.55 24.06 -19.92
CA GLY A 426 -1.62 23.11 -20.22
C GLY A 426 -2.53 23.55 -21.36
N THR A 427 -3.32 22.62 -21.88
CA THR A 427 -4.35 22.84 -22.92
C THR A 427 -5.50 21.86 -22.77
N GLY A 428 -6.71 22.36 -22.59
CA GLY A 428 -7.92 21.56 -22.32
C GLY A 428 -8.96 22.42 -21.59
N ASN A 429 -10.04 21.82 -21.09
CA ASN A 429 -10.98 22.51 -20.20
C ASN A 429 -10.70 22.15 -18.74
N ALA A 430 -11.01 23.08 -17.84
CA ALA A 430 -11.12 22.77 -16.42
C ALA A 430 -12.40 21.94 -16.17
N GLY A 431 -12.37 21.07 -15.16
CA GLY A 431 -13.55 20.35 -14.69
C GLY A 431 -14.39 21.18 -13.73
N ALA A 432 -15.57 20.67 -13.39
CA ALA A 432 -16.46 21.28 -12.41
C ALA A 432 -16.06 20.94 -10.96
N ILE A 433 -16.50 21.76 -10.01
CA ILE A 433 -16.45 21.46 -8.57
C ILE A 433 -17.89 21.45 -8.04
N ASP A 434 -18.36 20.29 -7.60
CA ASP A 434 -19.70 20.12 -7.04
C ASP A 434 -19.61 19.79 -5.55
N VAL A 435 -20.26 20.60 -4.72
CA VAL A 435 -20.25 20.48 -3.26
C VAL A 435 -21.67 20.38 -2.73
N THR A 436 -22.01 19.25 -2.09
CA THR A 436 -23.28 19.05 -1.39
C THR A 436 -23.01 18.85 0.09
N THR A 437 -23.61 19.66 0.97
CA THR A 437 -23.32 19.65 2.41
C THR A 437 -24.46 20.18 3.27
N ARG A 438 -24.40 19.98 4.59
CA ARG A 438 -25.20 20.74 5.55
C ARG A 438 -24.66 22.16 5.72
N ASN A 439 -23.37 22.32 6.00
CA ASN A 439 -22.72 23.64 6.08
C ASN A 439 -21.39 23.65 5.33
N LEU A 440 -21.16 24.73 4.56
CA LEU A 440 -19.87 25.03 3.98
C LEU A 440 -19.21 26.18 4.75
N THR A 441 -17.99 25.96 5.21
CA THR A 441 -17.12 26.98 5.81
C THR A 441 -15.82 27.08 5.02
N LEU A 442 -15.49 28.29 4.56
CA LEU A 442 -14.19 28.65 3.97
C LEU A 442 -13.59 29.81 4.79
N THR A 443 -12.55 29.56 5.58
CA THR A 443 -11.83 30.61 6.34
C THR A 443 -10.37 30.77 5.97
N ASP A 444 -9.82 31.92 6.37
CA ASP A 444 -8.39 32.20 6.50
C ASP A 444 -7.58 31.96 5.21
N GLY A 445 -8.18 32.29 4.06
CA GLY A 445 -7.58 32.20 2.74
C GLY A 445 -7.90 30.94 1.95
N SER A 446 -8.88 30.14 2.39
CA SER A 446 -9.25 28.89 1.73
C SER A 446 -10.23 29.05 0.56
N GLN A 447 -10.04 28.24 -0.48
CA GLN A 447 -10.64 28.49 -1.80
C GLN A 447 -11.24 27.25 -2.46
N LEU A 448 -12.35 27.45 -3.17
CA LEU A 448 -12.78 26.59 -4.27
C LEU A 448 -12.42 27.29 -5.59
N GLN A 449 -11.71 26.64 -6.50
CA GLN A 449 -11.24 27.28 -7.73
C GLN A 449 -11.35 26.40 -8.97
N THR A 450 -12.06 26.86 -9.99
CA THR A 450 -11.85 26.44 -11.37
C THR A 450 -11.13 27.57 -12.11
N SER A 451 -10.25 27.24 -13.05
CA SER A 451 -9.60 28.27 -13.88
C SER A 451 -8.77 27.67 -15.02
N VAL A 452 -8.54 28.48 -16.05
CA VAL A 452 -7.42 28.32 -16.97
C VAL A 452 -6.36 29.36 -16.61
N ARG A 453 -5.20 28.94 -16.12
CA ARG A 453 -4.15 29.87 -15.69
C ARG A 453 -3.47 30.53 -16.89
N ALA A 454 -2.97 31.75 -16.69
CA ALA A 454 -2.20 32.46 -17.69
C ALA A 454 -1.01 31.61 -18.20
N GLY A 455 -0.85 31.55 -19.52
CA GLY A 455 0.11 30.65 -20.19
C GLY A 455 -0.41 29.25 -20.49
N GLY A 456 -1.60 28.86 -20.00
CA GLY A 456 -2.39 27.78 -20.60
C GLY A 456 -2.92 28.26 -21.96
N GLN A 457 -2.69 27.49 -23.03
CA GLN A 457 -2.79 28.03 -24.39
C GLN A 457 -4.24 28.07 -24.94
N GLN A 458 -5.13 27.24 -24.41
CA GLN A 458 -6.54 27.17 -24.83
C GLN A 458 -7.38 26.40 -23.79
N GLY A 459 -8.59 26.91 -23.47
CA GLY A 459 -9.51 26.24 -22.55
C GLY A 459 -10.64 27.13 -22.01
N ASN A 460 -11.69 26.50 -21.47
CA ASN A 460 -12.69 27.13 -20.62
C ASN A 460 -12.51 26.71 -19.14
N ALA A 461 -12.88 27.60 -18.22
CA ALA A 461 -13.08 27.24 -16.82
C ALA A 461 -14.34 26.36 -16.64
N GLY A 462 -14.40 25.59 -15.55
CA GLY A 462 -15.56 24.76 -15.20
C GLY A 462 -16.47 25.45 -14.18
N ASN A 463 -17.70 24.98 -14.02
CA ASN A 463 -18.62 25.56 -13.03
C ASN A 463 -18.25 25.14 -11.59
N ILE A 464 -18.60 25.99 -10.62
CA ILE A 464 -18.62 25.60 -9.20
C ILE A 464 -20.07 25.62 -8.70
N THR A 465 -20.56 24.49 -8.22
CA THR A 465 -21.89 24.32 -7.65
C THR A 465 -21.77 24.08 -6.14
N VAL A 466 -22.43 24.92 -5.32
CA VAL A 466 -22.55 24.69 -3.87
C VAL A 466 -24.03 24.52 -3.51
N GLN A 467 -24.37 23.36 -2.96
CA GLN A 467 -25.69 23.01 -2.45
C GLN A 467 -25.56 22.76 -0.94
N ALA A 468 -25.83 23.80 -0.15
CA ALA A 468 -25.85 23.72 1.31
C ALA A 468 -27.29 23.76 1.83
N SER A 469 -27.68 22.82 2.70
CA SER A 469 -29.00 22.83 3.34
C SER A 469 -29.10 23.77 4.55
N GLY A 470 -27.95 24.17 5.10
CA GLY A 470 -27.78 25.15 6.17
C GLY A 470 -27.02 26.39 5.71
N THR A 471 -25.84 26.64 6.30
CA THR A 471 -25.08 27.88 6.08
C THR A 471 -23.92 27.72 5.10
N VAL A 472 -23.67 28.78 4.31
CA VAL A 472 -22.42 28.99 3.58
C VAL A 472 -21.72 30.19 4.20
N ARG A 473 -20.53 29.99 4.77
CA ARG A 473 -19.74 31.03 5.43
C ARG A 473 -18.37 31.14 4.80
N ILE A 474 -18.08 32.31 4.21
CA ILE A 474 -16.79 32.64 3.60
C ILE A 474 -16.24 33.86 4.33
N ALA A 475 -15.05 33.77 4.93
CA ALA A 475 -14.49 34.86 5.74
C ALA A 475 -12.95 34.86 5.80
N GLY A 476 -12.35 36.03 5.98
CA GLY A 476 -10.92 36.17 6.23
C GLY A 476 -10.02 36.03 4.99
N ARG A 477 -8.71 36.04 5.24
CA ARG A 477 -7.62 35.89 4.26
C ARG A 477 -6.46 35.13 4.91
N ASP A 478 -5.54 34.58 4.11
CA ASP A 478 -4.33 33.91 4.62
C ASP A 478 -3.41 34.94 5.29
N SER A 479 -3.43 35.02 6.62
CA SER A 479 -2.61 35.95 7.40
C SER A 479 -1.10 35.65 7.39
N SER A 480 -0.66 34.59 6.70
CA SER A 480 0.76 34.20 6.61
C SER A 480 1.52 34.81 5.43
N GLN A 481 0.91 35.67 4.61
CA GLN A 481 1.51 36.20 3.37
C GLN A 481 1.38 37.73 3.24
N GLU A 482 2.38 38.37 2.61
CA GLU A 482 2.35 39.82 2.31
C GLU A 482 1.23 40.21 1.33
N ASN A 483 0.85 39.30 0.41
CA ASN A 483 -0.33 39.45 -0.45
C ASN A 483 -1.32 38.31 -0.13
N PRO A 484 -2.20 38.50 0.87
CA PRO A 484 -2.96 37.42 1.45
C PRO A 484 -4.17 37.04 0.58
N ASN A 485 -4.16 35.78 0.10
CA ASN A 485 -5.28 35.19 -0.63
C ASN A 485 -6.56 35.29 0.20
N PRO A 486 -7.67 35.82 -0.34
CA PRO A 486 -8.95 35.82 0.34
C PRO A 486 -9.59 34.44 0.32
N SER A 487 -10.38 34.12 1.35
CA SER A 487 -11.29 32.97 1.28
C SER A 487 -12.34 33.22 0.19
N GLY A 488 -12.69 32.21 -0.61
CA GLY A 488 -13.63 32.46 -1.71
C GLY A 488 -13.91 31.28 -2.64
N ILE A 489 -14.77 31.56 -3.62
CA ILE A 489 -15.15 30.66 -4.72
C ILE A 489 -14.84 31.41 -6.01
N PHE A 490 -14.02 30.83 -6.88
CA PHE A 490 -13.48 31.47 -8.08
C PHE A 490 -13.65 30.56 -9.30
N SER A 491 -14.08 31.13 -10.42
CA SER A 491 -14.27 30.46 -11.72
C SER A 491 -13.81 31.35 -12.86
#